data_AF-A0A3Q0RF03-F1
#
_entry.id   AF-A0A3Q0RF03-F1
#
_cell.length_a   1.000
_cell.length_b   1.000
_cell.length_c   1.000
_cell.angle_alpha   90.00
_cell.angle_beta   90.00
_cell.angle_gamma   90.00
#
_symmetry.space_group_name_H-M   'P 1'
#
loop_
_entity.id
_entity.type
_entity.pdbx_description
1 polymer ?
#
loop_
_entity_poly.entity_id
_entity_poly.type
_entity_poly.pdbx_seq_one_letter_code
_entity_poly.pdbx_strand_id
1 'polypeptide(L)'
;MRRIDIDPRLMVIICCSFSHLLFPQDIYLNLTCVYPLPEPQDLFQASQMKFEDFQRDLRKLRKDLNACSAETEKVCKLSSEENLQPFKDKMDQFLNQAKTELETQENQLSETQKIFLELTVSFSVKPKAGEKEVSPHTFFSIWHELSTDFKDQWKKQNKLILQERVKMAEECFKQARQKASYNVTPKHATGIVCIVSYFLSVTVWSHLFSIYLL
;
A
#
# COMPACT_ATOMS: atom_id res chain seq x y z
N MET A 1 12.40 -18.05 5.45
CA MET A 1 11.13 -17.85 4.74
C MET A 1 10.83 -16.35 4.81
N ARG A 2 11.01 -15.61 3.71
CA ARG A 2 10.65 -14.18 3.69
C ARG A 2 9.13 -14.13 3.69
N ARG A 3 8.54 -13.62 4.77
CA ARG A 3 7.10 -13.43 4.91
C ARG A 3 6.64 -12.58 3.71
N ILE A 4 5.63 -13.04 2.98
CA ILE A 4 4.98 -12.24 1.95
C ILE A 4 4.11 -11.21 2.69
N ASP A 5 4.74 -10.21 3.30
CA ASP A 5 4.03 -9.02 3.78
C ASP A 5 3.88 -8.06 2.60
N ILE A 6 3.13 -8.47 1.57
CA ILE A 6 2.40 -7.46 0.78
C ILE A 6 1.29 -7.05 1.73
N ASP A 7 1.48 -5.93 2.41
CA ASP A 7 0.48 -5.42 3.36
C ASP A 7 -0.87 -5.41 2.62
N PRO A 8 -1.89 -6.15 3.09
CA PRO A 8 -3.23 -6.11 2.51
C PRO A 8 -3.76 -4.67 2.45
N ARG A 9 -3.23 -3.78 3.31
CA ARG A 9 -3.49 -2.34 3.29
C ARG A 9 -2.91 -1.66 2.04
N LEU A 10 -1.81 -2.10 1.45
CA LEU A 10 -1.27 -1.49 0.22
C LEU A 10 -2.24 -1.67 -0.96
N MET A 11 -2.86 -2.86 -1.09
CA MET A 11 -3.85 -3.17 -2.12
C MET A 11 -5.22 -2.54 -1.80
N VAL A 12 -5.61 -2.51 -0.52
CA VAL A 12 -6.82 -1.80 -0.08
C VAL A 12 -6.65 -0.28 -0.20
N ILE A 13 -5.45 0.29 -0.02
CA ILE A 13 -5.18 1.72 -0.20
C ILE A 13 -5.22 2.06 -1.69
N ILE A 14 -4.64 1.27 -2.59
CA ILE A 14 -4.75 1.57 -4.03
C ILE A 14 -6.23 1.51 -4.48
N CYS A 15 -7.03 0.56 -3.98
CA CYS A 15 -8.48 0.51 -4.23
C CYS A 15 -9.27 1.64 -3.51
N CYS A 16 -8.99 1.94 -2.24
CA CYS A 16 -9.70 2.96 -1.45
C CYS A 16 -9.30 4.39 -1.78
N SER A 17 -8.04 4.63 -2.20
CA SER A 17 -7.56 5.94 -2.64
C SER A 17 -8.35 6.41 -3.85
N PHE A 18 -8.74 5.51 -4.77
CA PHE A 18 -9.59 5.85 -5.90
C PHE A 18 -11.07 6.02 -5.54
N SER A 19 -11.59 5.27 -4.56
CA SER A 19 -12.96 5.45 -4.06
C SER A 19 -13.15 6.76 -3.27
N HIS A 20 -12.16 7.18 -2.47
CA HIS A 20 -12.21 8.40 -1.66
C HIS A 20 -11.82 9.67 -2.43
N LEU A 21 -11.02 9.57 -3.50
CA LEU A 21 -10.75 10.70 -4.41
C LEU A 21 -12.01 11.19 -5.14
N LEU A 22 -13.10 10.41 -5.17
CA LEU A 22 -14.39 10.81 -5.73
C LEU A 22 -15.35 11.48 -4.73
N PHE A 23 -15.12 11.42 -3.41
CA PHE A 23 -16.03 11.99 -2.40
C PHE A 23 -15.27 12.67 -1.23
N PRO A 24 -14.85 13.93 -1.38
CA PRO A 24 -14.00 14.62 -0.41
C PRO A 24 -14.77 15.50 0.59
N GLN A 25 -15.82 14.99 1.25
CA GLN A 25 -16.48 15.76 2.33
C GLN A 25 -15.77 15.67 3.69
N ASP A 26 -14.99 14.61 3.97
CA ASP A 26 -14.50 14.35 5.33
C ASP A 26 -13.01 14.70 5.60
N ILE A 27 -12.25 15.14 4.58
CA ILE A 27 -10.81 15.49 4.73
C ILE A 27 -10.62 16.94 5.26
N TYR A 28 -11.69 17.66 5.58
CA TYR A 28 -11.59 19.04 6.06
C TYR A 28 -11.33 19.20 7.57
N LEU A 29 -11.35 18.11 8.37
CA LEU A 29 -11.33 18.23 9.83
C LEU A 29 -10.12 17.67 10.57
N ASN A 30 -9.14 17.02 9.91
CA ASN A 30 -7.95 16.53 10.61
C ASN A 30 -6.64 17.15 10.08
N LEU A 31 -6.02 17.94 10.95
CA LEU A 31 -4.84 18.80 10.73
C LEU A 31 -3.51 18.03 10.71
N THR A 32 -3.51 16.81 10.19
CA THR A 32 -2.28 16.03 9.99
C THR A 32 -1.99 15.94 8.50
N CYS A 33 -0.94 16.64 8.08
CA CYS A 33 -0.38 16.61 6.75
C CYS A 33 0.24 15.22 6.49
N VAL A 34 -0.59 14.20 6.34
CA VAL A 34 -0.18 12.82 6.03
C VAL A 34 -0.16 12.66 4.52
N TYR A 35 0.91 12.02 4.02
CA TYR A 35 1.04 11.74 2.60
C TYR A 35 -0.08 10.79 2.14
N PRO A 36 -0.85 11.14 1.09
CA PRO A 36 -2.11 10.44 0.80
C PRO A 36 -1.97 9.22 -0.13
N LEU A 37 -0.77 8.93 -0.63
CA LEU A 37 -0.50 7.79 -1.52
C LEU A 37 0.42 6.77 -0.83
N PRO A 38 0.49 5.52 -1.33
CA PRO A 38 1.51 4.57 -0.89
C PRO A 38 2.92 5.13 -1.01
N GLU A 39 3.77 4.79 -0.06
CA GLU A 39 5.16 5.23 -0.06
C GLU A 39 5.88 4.72 -1.32
N PRO A 40 6.68 5.57 -2.00
CA PRO A 40 7.41 5.14 -3.19
C PRO A 40 8.26 3.89 -2.95
N GLN A 41 8.82 3.76 -1.75
CA GLN A 41 9.63 2.59 -1.38
C GLN A 41 8.83 1.28 -1.40
N ASP A 42 7.57 1.30 -0.96
CA ASP A 42 6.73 0.10 -0.94
C ASP A 42 6.34 -0.31 -2.35
N LEU A 43 6.04 0.67 -3.22
CA LEU A 43 5.76 0.45 -4.64
C LEU A 43 7.00 -0.10 -5.37
N PHE A 44 8.19 0.42 -5.03
CA PHE A 44 9.43 -0.12 -5.56
C PHE A 44 9.60 -1.59 -5.15
N GLN A 45 9.39 -1.93 -3.89
CA GLN A 45 9.48 -3.32 -3.43
C GLN A 45 8.46 -4.23 -4.14
N ALA A 46 7.21 -3.79 -4.26
CA ALA A 46 6.17 -4.52 -4.99
C ALA A 46 6.57 -4.75 -6.47
N SER A 47 7.24 -3.78 -7.10
CA SER A 47 7.74 -3.90 -8.47
C SER A 47 8.84 -4.98 -8.65
N GLN A 48 9.52 -5.36 -7.57
CA GLN A 48 10.57 -6.38 -7.61
C GLN A 48 10.04 -7.80 -7.34
N MET A 49 8.75 -7.92 -7.01
CA MET A 49 8.13 -9.21 -6.70
C MET A 49 7.77 -9.99 -7.95
N LYS A 50 7.78 -11.33 -7.83
CA LYS A 50 7.40 -12.28 -8.88
C LYS A 50 6.53 -13.37 -8.26
N PHE A 51 5.29 -13.50 -8.74
CA PHE A 51 4.36 -14.51 -8.24
C PHE A 51 4.92 -15.93 -8.44
N GLU A 52 5.67 -16.15 -9.52
CA GLU A 52 6.29 -17.44 -9.87
C GLU A 52 7.33 -17.89 -8.84
N ASP A 53 8.07 -16.95 -8.25
CA ASP A 53 9.06 -17.23 -7.23
C ASP A 53 8.37 -17.73 -5.96
N PHE A 54 7.27 -17.09 -5.54
CA PHE A 54 6.48 -17.52 -4.39
C PHE A 54 5.80 -18.87 -4.63
N GLN A 55 5.22 -19.08 -5.82
CA GLN A 55 4.64 -20.38 -6.19
C GLN A 55 5.68 -21.50 -6.18
N ARG A 56 6.92 -21.23 -6.61
CA ARG A 56 8.03 -22.18 -6.55
C ARG A 56 8.39 -22.51 -5.10
N ASP A 57 8.50 -21.49 -4.24
CA ASP A 57 8.87 -21.66 -2.84
C ASP A 57 7.78 -22.44 -2.06
N LEU A 58 6.49 -22.13 -2.30
CA LEU A 58 5.37 -22.87 -1.70
C LEU A 58 5.31 -24.33 -2.16
N ARG A 59 5.53 -24.60 -3.46
CA ARG A 59 5.63 -25.98 -3.97
C ARG A 59 6.78 -26.76 -3.33
N LYS A 60 7.92 -26.09 -3.10
CA LYS A 60 9.06 -26.71 -2.40
C LYS A 60 8.68 -27.02 -0.96
N LEU A 61 8.10 -26.06 -0.24
CA LEU A 61 7.67 -26.25 1.14
C LEU A 61 6.66 -27.40 1.29
N ARG A 62 5.71 -27.53 0.35
CA ARG A 62 4.78 -28.66 0.31
C ARG A 62 5.50 -30.01 0.18
N LYS A 63 6.50 -30.10 -0.70
CA LYS A 63 7.30 -31.33 -0.86
C LYS A 63 8.08 -31.67 0.40
N ASP A 64 8.72 -30.68 1.01
CA ASP A 64 9.50 -30.85 2.24
C ASP A 64 8.58 -31.29 3.40
N LEU A 65 7.38 -30.72 3.50
CA LEU A 65 6.38 -31.09 4.50
C LEU A 65 5.84 -32.51 4.30
N ASN A 66 5.59 -32.92 3.06
CA ASN A 66 5.17 -34.28 2.75
C ASN A 66 6.27 -35.31 3.07
N ALA A 67 7.54 -34.97 2.79
CA ALA A 67 8.67 -35.81 3.18
C ALA A 67 8.79 -35.94 4.71
N CYS A 68 8.63 -34.84 5.44
CA CYS A 68 8.61 -34.82 6.91
C CYS A 68 7.45 -35.66 7.48
N SER A 69 6.25 -35.56 6.89
CA SER A 69 5.10 -36.38 7.26
C SER A 69 5.36 -37.87 7.04
N ALA A 70 5.96 -38.26 5.91
CA ALA A 70 6.29 -39.64 5.62
C ALA A 70 7.36 -40.20 6.58
N GLU A 71 8.36 -39.39 6.94
CA GLU A 71 9.39 -39.80 7.89
C GLU A 71 8.84 -39.94 9.31
N THR A 72 7.97 -39.03 9.72
CA THR A 72 7.23 -39.13 10.99
C THR A 72 6.45 -40.42 11.07
N GLU A 73 5.73 -40.77 10.01
CA GLU A 73 4.95 -42.00 9.94
C GLU A 73 5.85 -43.24 10.07
N LYS A 74 7.04 -43.24 9.45
CA LYS A 74 8.02 -44.33 9.62
C LYS A 74 8.51 -44.45 11.07
N VAL A 75 8.88 -43.34 11.70
CA VAL A 75 9.34 -43.32 13.09
C VAL A 75 8.27 -43.86 14.02
N CYS A 76 7.01 -43.46 13.83
CA CYS A 76 5.89 -43.98 14.61
C CYS A 76 5.66 -45.48 14.35
N LYS A 77 5.76 -45.96 13.11
CA LYS A 77 5.58 -47.39 12.78
C LYS A 77 6.67 -48.29 13.34
N LEU A 78 7.91 -47.81 13.41
CA LEU A 78 9.07 -48.57 13.88
C LEU A 78 9.23 -48.55 15.40
N SER A 79 8.53 -47.65 16.08
CA SER A 79 8.58 -47.50 17.54
C SER A 79 7.54 -48.38 18.23
N SER A 80 7.84 -48.87 19.44
CA SER A 80 6.85 -49.53 20.28
C SER A 80 5.88 -48.53 20.90
N GLU A 81 4.65 -48.95 21.21
CA GLU A 81 3.58 -48.08 21.73
C GLU A 81 4.00 -47.26 22.96
N GLU A 82 4.74 -47.87 23.89
CA GLU A 82 5.26 -47.22 25.11
C GLU A 82 6.23 -46.05 24.81
N ASN A 83 6.89 -46.07 23.65
CA ASN A 83 7.92 -45.10 23.27
C ASN A 83 7.45 -44.08 22.23
N LEU A 84 6.18 -44.12 21.81
CA LEU A 84 5.66 -43.19 20.79
C LEU A 84 5.61 -41.75 21.28
N GLN A 85 5.29 -41.57 22.56
CA GLN A 85 5.11 -40.26 23.14
C GLN A 85 6.38 -39.77 23.83
N PRO A 86 6.68 -38.46 23.75
CA PRO A 86 5.85 -37.37 23.24
C PRO A 86 6.06 -37.04 21.75
N PHE A 87 6.86 -37.82 21.02
CA PHE A 87 7.27 -37.51 19.66
C PHE A 87 6.06 -37.42 18.72
N LYS A 88 5.19 -38.44 18.74
CA LYS A 88 4.02 -38.51 17.87
C LYS A 88 3.10 -37.31 18.06
N ASP A 89 2.71 -36.98 19.29
CA ASP A 89 1.78 -35.87 19.54
C ASP A 89 2.37 -34.51 19.12
N LYS A 90 3.64 -34.27 19.45
CA LYS A 90 4.32 -33.02 19.06
C LYS A 90 4.45 -32.90 17.55
N MET A 91 4.76 -34.01 16.87
CA MET A 91 4.94 -34.00 15.43
C MET A 91 3.61 -33.90 14.69
N ASP A 92 2.56 -34.58 15.15
CA ASP A 92 1.21 -34.44 14.62
C ASP A 92 0.71 -32.99 14.76
N GLN A 93 0.93 -32.35 15.91
CA GLN A 93 0.59 -30.94 16.12
C GLN A 93 1.37 -30.03 15.16
N PHE A 94 2.68 -30.22 15.05
CA PHE A 94 3.53 -29.45 14.14
C PHE A 94 3.09 -29.61 12.67
N LEU A 95 2.88 -30.85 12.21
CA LEU A 95 2.50 -31.14 10.83
C LEU A 95 1.12 -30.56 10.49
N ASN A 96 0.16 -30.65 11.41
CA ASN A 96 -1.18 -30.09 11.21
C ASN A 96 -1.13 -28.55 11.11
N GLN A 97 -0.37 -27.90 12.00
CA GLN A 97 -0.20 -26.45 11.95
C GLN A 97 0.50 -26.02 10.65
N ALA A 98 1.60 -26.68 10.29
CA ALA A 98 2.37 -26.36 9.09
C ALA A 98 1.54 -26.57 7.80
N LYS A 99 0.71 -27.61 7.72
CA LYS A 99 -0.19 -27.85 6.58
C LYS A 99 -1.24 -26.74 6.46
N THR A 100 -1.85 -26.34 7.58
CA THR A 100 -2.85 -25.27 7.63
C THR A 100 -2.24 -23.92 7.21
N GLU A 101 -1.05 -23.60 7.70
CA GLU A 101 -0.33 -22.38 7.31
C GLU A 101 0.05 -22.39 5.84
N LEU A 102 0.55 -23.52 5.32
CA LEU A 102 0.88 -23.68 3.91
C LEU A 102 -0.35 -23.42 3.01
N GLU A 103 -1.48 -24.06 3.32
CA GLU A 103 -2.74 -23.86 2.59
C GLU A 103 -3.21 -22.39 2.66
N THR A 104 -3.10 -21.77 3.84
CA THR A 104 -3.42 -20.35 4.01
C THR A 104 -2.55 -19.46 3.13
N GLN A 105 -1.23 -19.70 3.08
CA GLN A 105 -0.32 -18.92 2.24
C GLN A 105 -0.58 -19.14 0.74
N GLU A 106 -0.92 -20.36 0.32
CA GLU A 106 -1.27 -20.66 -1.07
C GLU A 106 -2.57 -19.94 -1.49
N ASN A 107 -3.59 -19.94 -0.63
CA ASN A 107 -4.84 -19.22 -0.86
C ASN A 107 -4.62 -17.70 -0.91
N GLN A 108 -3.83 -17.15 0.02
CA GLN A 108 -3.48 -15.73 0.04
C GLN A 108 -2.73 -15.31 -1.23
N LEU A 109 -1.77 -16.13 -1.69
CA LEU A 109 -1.03 -15.85 -2.92
C LEU A 109 -1.97 -15.83 -4.14
N SER A 110 -2.87 -16.81 -4.23
CA SER A 110 -3.86 -16.90 -5.32
C SER A 110 -4.81 -15.71 -5.34
N GLU A 111 -5.36 -15.32 -4.18
CA GLU A 111 -6.28 -14.18 -4.10
C GLU A 111 -5.55 -12.86 -4.39
N THR A 112 -4.31 -12.70 -3.89
CA THR A 112 -3.49 -11.52 -4.17
C THR A 112 -3.20 -11.38 -5.67
N GLN A 113 -2.85 -12.48 -6.34
CA GLN A 113 -2.62 -12.48 -7.78
C GLN A 113 -3.90 -12.12 -8.55
N LYS A 114 -5.04 -12.65 -8.14
CA LYS A 114 -6.34 -12.32 -8.75
C LYS A 114 -6.67 -10.83 -8.61
N ILE A 115 -6.60 -10.28 -7.39
CA ILE A 115 -6.85 -8.85 -7.15
C ILE A 115 -5.89 -7.98 -7.97
N PHE A 116 -4.62 -8.39 -8.06
CA PHE A 116 -3.65 -7.68 -8.88
C PHE A 116 -4.04 -7.68 -10.37
N LEU A 117 -4.48 -8.81 -10.93
CA LEU A 117 -4.93 -8.86 -12.31
C LEU A 117 -6.18 -8.00 -12.54
N GLU A 118 -7.17 -8.04 -11.63
CA GLU A 118 -8.35 -7.17 -11.67
C GLU A 118 -7.97 -5.68 -11.63
N LEU A 119 -6.97 -5.32 -10.82
CA LEU A 119 -6.41 -3.98 -10.76
C LEU A 119 -5.80 -3.58 -12.12
N THR A 120 -4.99 -4.44 -12.73
CA THR A 120 -4.38 -4.13 -14.04
C THR A 120 -5.42 -3.92 -15.14
N VAL A 121 -6.53 -4.68 -15.10
CA VAL A 121 -7.67 -4.51 -16.00
C VAL A 121 -8.37 -3.17 -15.75
N SER A 122 -8.63 -2.82 -14.48
CA SER A 122 -9.28 -1.57 -14.09
C SER A 122 -8.50 -0.34 -14.58
N PHE A 123 -7.17 -0.42 -14.56
CA PHE A 123 -6.26 0.60 -15.05
C PHE A 123 -5.90 0.46 -16.54
N SER A 124 -6.52 -0.47 -17.26
CA SER A 124 -6.27 -0.74 -18.69
C SER A 124 -4.79 -0.96 -19.04
N VAL A 125 -4.01 -1.48 -18.09
CA VAL A 125 -2.58 -1.76 -18.28
C VAL A 125 -2.43 -3.01 -19.13
N LYS A 126 -1.65 -2.91 -20.20
CA LYS A 126 -1.40 -4.02 -21.12
C LYS A 126 -0.09 -4.72 -20.76
N PRO A 127 -0.01 -6.05 -20.91
CA PRO A 127 1.25 -6.78 -20.75
C PRO A 127 2.28 -6.29 -21.79
N LYS A 128 3.56 -6.25 -21.40
CA LYS A 128 4.64 -5.91 -22.34
C LYS A 128 4.89 -7.04 -23.34
N ALA A 129 5.57 -6.75 -24.44
CA ALA A 129 5.90 -7.75 -25.45
C ALA A 129 6.71 -8.91 -24.82
N GLY A 130 6.18 -10.13 -24.93
CA GLY A 130 6.77 -11.33 -24.31
C GLY A 130 6.18 -11.69 -22.94
N GLU A 131 5.35 -10.83 -22.34
CA GLU A 131 4.58 -11.15 -21.13
C GLU A 131 3.21 -11.75 -21.50
N LYS A 132 2.82 -12.83 -20.82
CA LYS A 132 1.48 -13.43 -20.98
C LYS A 132 0.41 -12.64 -20.21
N GLU A 133 0.78 -12.17 -19.02
CA GLU A 133 -0.04 -11.37 -18.12
C GLU A 133 0.82 -10.19 -17.63
N VAL A 134 0.18 -9.09 -17.21
CA VAL A 134 0.90 -7.93 -16.68
C VAL A 134 1.73 -8.37 -15.48
N SER A 135 3.01 -8.06 -15.43
CA SER A 135 3.84 -8.36 -14.27
C SER A 135 3.70 -7.29 -13.17
N PRO A 136 3.90 -7.63 -11.88
CA PRO A 136 4.01 -6.62 -10.81
C PRO A 136 4.99 -5.51 -11.16
N HIS A 137 6.10 -5.85 -11.82
CA HIS A 137 7.06 -4.86 -12.29
C HIS A 137 6.45 -3.88 -13.29
N THR A 138 5.78 -4.37 -14.33
CA THR A 138 5.13 -3.52 -15.36
C THR A 138 4.14 -2.54 -14.74
N PHE A 139 3.37 -2.95 -13.73
CA PHE A 139 2.41 -2.07 -13.06
C PHE A 139 3.08 -1.14 -12.03
N PHE A 140 3.78 -1.70 -11.04
CA PHE A 140 4.25 -0.95 -9.88
C PHE A 140 5.45 -0.05 -10.18
N SER A 141 6.22 -0.28 -11.26
CA SER A 141 7.27 0.67 -11.67
C SER A 141 6.70 2.04 -12.06
N ILE A 142 5.60 2.05 -12.82
CA ILE A 142 4.88 3.27 -13.20
C ILE A 142 4.33 3.97 -11.96
N TRP A 143 3.70 3.21 -11.05
CA TRP A 143 3.19 3.75 -9.80
C TRP A 143 4.28 4.29 -8.88
N HIS A 144 5.44 3.63 -8.84
CA HIS A 144 6.58 4.08 -8.07
C HIS A 144 7.09 5.43 -8.56
N GLU A 145 7.24 5.60 -9.88
CA GLU A 145 7.62 6.88 -10.49
C GLU A 145 6.58 7.96 -10.18
N LEU A 146 5.30 7.66 -10.42
CA LEU A 146 4.19 8.58 -10.13
C LEU A 146 4.16 9.03 -8.66
N SER A 147 4.29 8.08 -7.72
CA SER A 147 4.28 8.38 -6.28
C SER A 147 5.51 9.18 -5.87
N THR A 148 6.68 8.92 -6.48
CA THR A 148 7.91 9.68 -6.20
C THR A 148 7.72 11.15 -6.56
N ASP A 149 7.28 11.43 -7.78
CA ASP A 149 7.05 12.80 -8.26
C ASP A 149 5.95 13.49 -7.45
N PHE A 150 4.85 12.79 -7.18
CA PHE A 150 3.75 13.33 -6.40
C PHE A 150 4.18 13.66 -4.97
N LYS A 151 4.99 12.82 -4.33
CA LYS A 151 5.51 13.05 -2.98
C LYS A 151 6.39 14.29 -2.90
N ASP A 152 7.24 14.50 -3.89
CA ASP A 152 8.11 15.68 -3.92
C ASP A 152 7.32 16.97 -4.13
N GLN A 153 6.32 16.93 -5.02
CA GLN A 153 5.41 18.07 -5.21
C GLN A 153 4.57 18.33 -3.94
N TRP A 154 4.04 17.28 -3.30
CA TRP A 154 3.27 17.38 -2.06
C TRP A 154 4.11 18.03 -0.95
N LYS A 155 5.36 17.61 -0.74
CA LYS A 155 6.28 18.23 0.23
C LYS A 155 6.49 19.72 -0.07
N LYS A 156 6.71 20.06 -1.35
CA LYS A 156 6.90 21.45 -1.78
C LYS A 156 5.67 22.31 -1.48
N GLN A 157 4.48 21.82 -1.80
CA GLN A 157 3.23 22.54 -1.54
C GLN A 157 2.97 22.70 -0.04
N ASN A 158 3.18 21.66 0.76
CA ASN A 158 3.00 21.76 2.21
C ASN A 158 3.97 22.75 2.86
N LYS A 159 5.22 22.82 2.37
CA LYS A 159 6.18 23.83 2.81
C LYS A 159 5.67 25.24 2.50
N LEU A 160 5.14 25.47 1.30
CA LEU A 160 4.60 26.78 0.90
C LEU A 160 3.38 27.16 1.75
N ILE A 161 2.44 26.23 1.95
CA ILE A 161 1.26 26.44 2.81
C ILE A 161 1.71 26.79 4.23
N LEU A 162 2.66 26.05 4.80
CA LEU A 162 3.17 26.33 6.14
C LEU A 162 3.83 27.72 6.21
N GLN A 163 4.66 28.08 5.23
CA GLN A 163 5.27 29.41 5.16
C GLN A 163 4.24 30.53 5.09
N GLU A 164 3.18 30.36 4.30
CA GLU A 164 2.11 31.34 4.18
C GLU A 164 1.34 31.50 5.50
N ARG A 165 1.05 30.39 6.20
CA ARG A 165 0.39 30.44 7.52
C ARG A 165 1.25 31.13 8.58
N VAL A 166 2.57 30.95 8.53
CA VAL A 166 3.49 31.66 9.42
C VAL A 166 3.49 33.16 9.13
N LYS A 167 3.59 33.57 7.85
CA LYS A 167 3.50 34.99 7.47
C LYS A 167 2.18 35.63 7.91
N MET A 168 1.06 34.96 7.67
CA MET A 168 -0.25 35.45 8.12
C MET A 168 -0.33 35.59 9.64
N ALA A 169 0.28 34.67 10.41
CA ALA A 169 0.34 34.78 11.86
C ALA A 169 1.22 35.95 12.33
N GLU A 170 2.37 36.17 11.69
CA GLU A 170 3.26 37.31 11.97
C GLU A 170 2.59 38.66 11.67
N GLU A 171 1.87 38.76 10.56
CA GLU A 171 1.09 39.95 10.20
C GLU A 171 -0.06 40.20 11.19
N CYS A 172 -0.78 39.14 11.59
CA CYS A 172 -1.81 39.23 12.62
C CYS A 172 -1.25 39.75 13.95
N PHE A 173 -0.06 39.28 14.35
CA PHE A 173 0.62 39.75 15.56
C PHE A 173 1.07 41.23 15.45
N LYS A 174 1.65 41.64 14.32
CA LYS A 174 2.03 43.04 14.07
C LYS A 174 0.81 43.97 14.11
N GLN A 175 -0.30 43.56 13.49
CA GLN A 175 -1.57 44.32 13.54
C GLN A 175 -2.11 44.40 14.96
N ALA A 176 -2.07 43.32 15.75
CA ALA A 176 -2.49 43.34 17.15
C ALA A 176 -1.63 44.30 18.00
N ARG A 177 -0.33 44.37 17.75
CA ARG A 177 0.61 45.28 18.44
C ARG A 177 0.39 46.75 18.05
N GLN A 178 0.04 47.04 16.80
CA GLN A 178 -0.28 48.41 16.34
C GLN A 178 -1.67 48.87 16.78
N LYS A 179 -2.67 47.97 16.81
CA LYS A 179 -4.02 48.25 17.31
C LYS A 179 -4.11 48.40 18.84
N ALA A 180 -3.03 48.13 19.57
CA ALA A 180 -2.90 48.52 20.97
C ALA A 180 -2.81 50.05 21.17
N SER A 181 -2.65 50.83 20.09
CA SER A 181 -3.01 52.26 20.07
C SER A 181 -4.29 52.46 19.24
N TYR A 182 -5.41 52.62 19.95
CA TYR A 182 -6.76 53.07 19.55
C TYR A 182 -7.65 52.25 18.55
N ASN A 183 -8.75 51.76 19.13
CA ASN A 183 -10.14 51.54 18.65
C ASN A 183 -10.54 50.50 17.57
N VAL A 184 -11.71 49.90 17.86
CA VAL A 184 -12.41 48.74 17.27
C VAL A 184 -13.15 49.07 15.97
N THR A 185 -13.08 48.22 14.95
CA THR A 185 -14.10 48.06 13.88
C THR A 185 -14.06 46.65 13.24
N PRO A 186 -15.18 46.16 12.67
CA PRO A 186 -15.47 44.73 12.50
C PRO A 186 -14.82 44.09 11.25
N LYS A 187 -14.50 42.80 11.36
CA LYS A 187 -13.85 41.97 10.34
C LYS A 187 -14.83 41.56 9.23
N HIS A 188 -14.46 41.80 7.97
CA HIS A 188 -15.08 41.13 6.83
C HIS A 188 -14.36 39.80 6.56
N ALA A 189 -15.11 38.71 6.44
CA ALA A 189 -14.59 37.38 6.15
C ALA A 189 -14.39 37.22 4.64
N THR A 190 -13.19 36.84 4.21
CA THR A 190 -12.92 36.30 2.87
C THR A 190 -12.52 34.84 3.02
N GLY A 191 -13.54 33.97 3.17
CA GLY A 191 -13.40 32.55 2.88
C GLY A 191 -13.77 32.35 1.42
N ILE A 192 -12.78 32.20 0.53
CA ILE A 192 -12.80 31.50 -0.77
C ILE A 192 -11.35 31.66 -1.29
N VAL A 193 -10.46 30.75 -0.93
CA VAL A 193 -9.16 30.59 -1.65
C VAL A 193 -8.78 29.10 -1.82
N CYS A 194 -9.29 28.18 -1.00
CA CYS A 194 -8.86 26.79 -1.06
C CYS A 194 -9.43 25.95 -2.23
N ILE A 195 -10.50 26.37 -2.91
CA ILE A 195 -11.18 25.53 -3.92
C ILE A 195 -10.48 25.61 -5.29
N VAL A 196 -9.87 26.75 -5.63
CA VAL A 196 -9.30 26.97 -6.98
C VAL A 196 -7.98 26.22 -7.18
N SER A 197 -7.20 26.00 -6.11
CA SER A 197 -5.93 25.25 -6.19
C SER A 197 -6.12 23.75 -6.40
N TYR A 198 -7.24 23.18 -5.94
CA TYR A 198 -7.54 21.75 -6.08
C TYR A 198 -8.07 21.37 -7.48
N PHE A 199 -8.79 22.26 -8.14
CA PHE A 199 -9.23 22.01 -9.53
C PHE A 199 -8.06 21.94 -10.51
N LEU A 200 -6.99 22.69 -10.25
CA LEU A 200 -5.78 22.64 -11.07
C LEU A 200 -4.98 21.34 -10.87
N SER A 201 -4.95 20.76 -9.67
CA SER A 201 -4.25 19.49 -9.45
C SER A 201 -4.95 18.31 -10.11
N VAL A 202 -6.28 18.23 -10.04
CA VAL A 202 -7.07 17.14 -10.65
C VAL A 202 -7.03 17.17 -12.19
N THR A 203 -7.04 18.37 -12.78
CA THR A 203 -6.99 18.54 -14.24
C THR A 203 -5.59 18.22 -14.81
N VAL A 204 -4.53 18.62 -14.10
CA VAL A 204 -3.14 18.25 -14.43
C VAL A 204 -2.93 16.75 -14.28
N TRP A 205 -3.60 16.11 -13.31
CA TRP A 205 -3.50 14.66 -13.11
C TRP A 205 -4.22 13.84 -14.18
N SER A 206 -5.38 14.28 -14.68
CA SER A 206 -6.05 13.61 -15.81
C SER A 206 -5.20 13.66 -17.09
N HIS A 207 -4.47 14.76 -17.28
CA HIS A 207 -3.52 14.90 -18.39
C HIS A 207 -2.26 14.04 -18.21
N LEU A 208 -1.67 13.99 -17.01
CA LEU A 208 -0.51 13.13 -16.73
C LEU A 208 -0.86 11.64 -16.79
N PHE A 209 -2.03 11.26 -16.29
CA PHE A 209 -2.54 9.89 -16.38
C PHE A 209 -2.78 9.46 -17.83
N SER A 210 -3.19 10.39 -18.72
CA SER A 210 -3.28 10.13 -20.16
C SER A 210 -1.93 10.04 -20.87
N ILE A 211 -0.89 10.69 -20.34
CA ILE A 211 0.47 10.68 -20.90
C ILE A 211 1.23 9.40 -20.51
N TYR A 212 1.01 8.88 -19.29
CA TYR A 212 1.68 7.67 -18.80
C TYR A 212 1.00 6.34 -19.20
N LEU A 213 -0.21 6.38 -19.77
CA LEU A 213 -0.99 5.20 -20.16
C LEU A 213 -1.07 4.97 -21.69
N LEU A 214 -0.30 5.72 -22.49
CA LEU A 214 -0.15 5.60 -23.95
C LEU A 214 1.29 5.20 -24.30
#